data_AF-A0A3N6G426-F1
#
_entry.id   AF-A0A3N6G426-F1
#
_cell.length_a   1.000
_cell.length_b   1.000
_cell.length_c   1.000
_cell.angle_alpha   90.00
_cell.angle_beta   90.00
_cell.angle_gamma   90.00
#
_symmetry.space_group_name_H-M   'P 1'
#
loop_
_entity.id
_entity.type
_entity.pdbx_description
1 polymer ?
#
loop_
_entity_poly.entity_id
_entity_poly.type
_entity_poly.pdbx_seq_one_letter_code
_entity_poly.pdbx_strand_id
1 'polypeptide(L)'
;MSVSELQHHERQLHDLASEFEALHVRVRDVSYTPGADALRRIGPLLLAAQDLTATALVRLNALHNSTFAAVAGRRSSLERLSSVLVASSLVNNALALALQANPGEGELPSGSRPHDGPAGTARQAEGILLIVGHLDEAASRLERSATACRHLAADIVRDLTGVESCRTH
;
A
#
# COMPACT_ATOMS: atom_id res chain seq x y z
N MET A 1 15.74 -20.50 18.28
CA MET A 1 14.49 -19.91 17.73
C MET A 1 13.31 -20.43 18.53
N SER A 2 12.55 -19.53 19.16
CA SER A 2 11.35 -19.94 19.89
C SER A 2 10.15 -20.01 18.93
N VAL A 3 9.28 -21.00 19.11
CA VAL A 3 8.05 -21.17 18.32
C VAL A 3 7.15 -19.93 18.46
N SER A 4 7.15 -19.31 19.65
CA SER A 4 6.42 -18.08 19.96
C SER A 4 6.85 -16.87 19.12
N GLU A 5 8.14 -16.72 18.80
CA GLU A 5 8.62 -15.61 17.95
C GLU A 5 8.10 -15.73 16.52
N LEU A 6 8.15 -16.94 15.94
CA LEU A 6 7.65 -17.17 14.58
C LEU A 6 6.14 -16.96 14.48
N GLN A 7 5.39 -17.48 15.45
CA GLN A 7 3.94 -17.27 15.55
C GLN A 7 3.58 -15.79 15.71
N HIS A 8 4.42 -14.99 16.37
CA HIS A 8 4.21 -13.55 16.47
C HIS A 8 4.37 -12.85 15.11
N HIS A 9 5.44 -13.17 14.36
CA HIS A 9 5.67 -12.59 13.03
C HIS A 9 4.61 -13.03 12.02
N GLU A 10 4.15 -14.27 12.09
CA GLU A 10 3.07 -14.80 11.25
C GLU A 10 1.77 -14.01 11.45
N ARG A 11 1.33 -13.83 12.71
CA ARG A 11 0.16 -12.99 13.02
C ARG A 11 0.32 -11.56 12.52
N GLN A 12 1.48 -10.95 12.76
CA GLN A 12 1.77 -9.62 12.24
C GLN A 12 1.68 -9.58 10.71
N LEU A 13 2.08 -10.60 9.97
CA LEU A 13 1.94 -10.56 8.51
C LEU A 13 0.48 -10.70 8.07
N HIS A 14 -0.33 -11.46 8.78
CA HIS A 14 -1.78 -11.54 8.54
C HIS A 14 -2.50 -10.22 8.83
N ASP A 15 -2.15 -9.54 9.93
CA ASP A 15 -2.71 -8.23 10.26
C ASP A 15 -2.35 -7.21 9.16
N LEU A 16 -1.08 -7.18 8.73
CA LEU A 16 -0.63 -6.27 7.67
C LEU A 16 -1.35 -6.54 6.35
N ALA A 17 -1.53 -7.83 6.00
CA ALA A 17 -2.27 -8.21 4.80
C ALA A 17 -3.72 -7.71 4.84
N SER A 18 -4.38 -7.87 5.99
CA SER A 18 -5.77 -7.45 6.19
C SER A 18 -5.92 -5.93 6.10
N GLU A 19 -4.95 -5.18 6.64
CA GLU A 19 -4.93 -3.72 6.55
C GLU A 19 -4.71 -3.24 5.10
N PHE A 20 -3.81 -3.88 4.33
CA PHE A 20 -3.65 -3.58 2.91
C PHE A 20 -4.92 -3.87 2.10
N GLU A 21 -5.61 -4.97 2.39
CA GLU A 21 -6.86 -5.34 1.74
C GLU A 21 -8.00 -4.36 2.09
N ALA A 22 -8.10 -3.95 3.36
CA ALA A 22 -9.06 -2.93 3.76
C ALA A 22 -8.81 -1.59 3.04
N LEU A 23 -7.55 -1.18 2.89
CA LEU A 23 -7.22 0.02 2.14
C LEU A 23 -7.49 -0.15 0.63
N HIS A 24 -7.22 -1.33 0.06
CA HIS A 24 -7.54 -1.64 -1.33
C HIS A 24 -9.03 -1.43 -1.62
N VAL A 25 -9.91 -1.99 -0.79
CA VAL A 25 -11.37 -1.83 -0.93
C VAL A 25 -11.75 -0.35 -0.86
N ARG A 26 -11.21 0.39 0.13
CA ARG A 26 -11.47 1.84 0.26
C ARG A 26 -11.01 2.65 -0.95
N VAL A 27 -9.87 2.31 -1.56
CA VAL A 27 -9.37 2.96 -2.77
C VAL A 27 -10.24 2.62 -3.98
N ARG A 28 -10.73 1.37 -4.10
CA ARG A 28 -11.65 0.95 -5.17
C ARG A 28 -13.01 1.62 -5.08
N ASP A 29 -13.52 1.77 -3.87
CA ASP A 29 -14.88 2.26 -3.62
C ASP A 29 -14.95 3.79 -3.46
N VAL A 30 -13.81 4.49 -3.57
CA VAL A 30 -13.79 5.94 -3.39
C VAL A 30 -14.57 6.64 -4.50
N SER A 31 -15.66 7.29 -4.11
CA SER A 31 -16.37 8.23 -4.96
C SER A 31 -15.99 9.64 -4.56
N TYR A 32 -15.69 10.48 -5.55
CA TYR A 32 -15.29 11.86 -5.34
C TYR A 32 -15.80 12.75 -6.48
N THR A 33 -15.98 14.04 -6.18
CA THR A 33 -16.05 15.09 -7.20
C THR A 33 -14.71 15.82 -7.27
N PRO A 34 -14.19 16.18 -8.47
CA PRO A 34 -12.98 16.99 -8.58
C PRO A 34 -13.08 18.32 -7.81
N GLY A 35 -11.94 18.87 -7.39
CA GLY A 35 -11.87 20.05 -6.53
C GLY A 35 -11.73 19.68 -5.05
N ALA A 36 -12.39 20.40 -4.14
CA ALA A 36 -12.18 20.23 -2.70
C ALA A 36 -12.59 18.83 -2.18
N ASP A 37 -13.58 18.19 -2.81
CA ASP A 37 -14.04 16.87 -2.40
C ASP A 37 -13.00 15.77 -2.69
N ALA A 38 -12.32 15.81 -3.84
CA ALA A 38 -11.22 14.88 -4.14
C ALA A 38 -10.13 14.93 -3.07
N LEU A 39 -9.74 16.12 -2.61
CA LEU A 39 -8.78 16.27 -1.50
C LEU A 39 -9.32 15.63 -0.20
N ARG A 40 -10.59 15.91 0.13
CA ARG A 40 -11.25 15.39 1.33
C ARG A 40 -11.40 13.86 1.32
N ARG A 41 -11.59 13.25 0.14
CA ARG A 41 -11.83 11.82 -0.03
C ARG A 41 -10.53 11.03 -0.19
N ILE A 42 -9.58 11.53 -0.98
CA ILE A 42 -8.32 10.85 -1.31
C ILE A 42 -7.23 11.13 -0.25
N GLY A 43 -7.21 12.32 0.36
CA GLY A 43 -6.24 12.68 1.41
C GLY A 43 -6.16 11.67 2.56
N PRO A 44 -7.29 11.23 3.14
CA PRO A 44 -7.28 10.19 4.18
C PRO A 44 -6.78 8.81 3.71
N LEU A 45 -6.88 8.50 2.41
CA LEU A 45 -6.31 7.27 1.84
C LEU A 45 -4.79 7.35 1.79
N LEU A 46 -4.25 8.52 1.43
CA LEU A 46 -2.80 8.77 1.43
C LEU A 46 -2.22 8.64 2.84
N LEU A 47 -2.86 9.24 3.84
CA LEU A 47 -2.43 9.10 5.24
C LEU A 47 -2.42 7.63 5.68
N ALA A 48 -3.49 6.89 5.38
CA ALA A 48 -3.55 5.47 5.70
C ALA A 48 -2.45 4.65 4.99
N ALA A 49 -2.15 4.96 3.73
CA ALA A 49 -1.08 4.30 3.00
C ALA A 49 0.31 4.60 3.62
N GLN A 50 0.54 5.82 4.11
CA GLN A 50 1.78 6.21 4.78
C GLN A 50 1.95 5.47 6.10
N ASP A 51 0.88 5.35 6.89
CA ASP A 51 0.88 4.58 8.15
C ASP A 51 1.18 3.10 7.89
N LEU A 52 0.64 2.51 6.82
CA LEU A 52 0.94 1.14 6.43
C LEU A 52 2.40 0.97 5.97
N THR A 53 2.95 1.93 5.23
CA THR A 53 4.37 1.92 4.85
C THR A 53 5.27 1.97 6.07
N ALA A 54 4.99 2.86 7.02
CA ALA A 54 5.73 2.95 8.28
C ALA A 54 5.63 1.63 9.07
N THR A 55 4.44 1.06 9.14
CA THR A 55 4.17 -0.21 9.81
C THR A 55 4.91 -1.38 9.15
N ALA A 56 4.93 -1.46 7.82
CA ALA A 56 5.68 -2.46 7.08
C ALA A 56 7.19 -2.34 7.32
N LEU A 57 7.73 -1.12 7.38
CA LEU A 57 9.14 -0.87 7.70
C LEU A 57 9.49 -1.33 9.13
N VAL A 58 8.64 -1.02 10.11
CA VAL A 58 8.82 -1.49 11.50
C VAL A 58 8.84 -3.02 11.54
N ARG A 59 7.90 -3.69 10.87
CA ARG A 59 7.83 -5.16 10.81
C ARG A 59 9.04 -5.76 10.08
N LEU A 60 9.52 -5.13 9.01
CA LEU A 60 10.76 -5.53 8.32
C LEU A 60 11.97 -5.44 9.23
N ASN A 61 12.13 -4.34 9.96
CA ASN A 61 13.22 -4.16 10.92
C ASN A 61 13.14 -5.18 12.05
N ALA A 62 11.95 -5.46 12.59
CA ALA A 62 11.77 -6.49 13.61
C ALA A 62 12.20 -7.88 13.09
N LEU A 63 11.74 -8.26 11.90
CA LEU A 63 12.09 -9.53 11.27
C LEU A 63 13.60 -9.62 10.97
N HIS A 64 14.20 -8.55 10.45
CA HIS A 64 15.62 -8.45 10.14
C HIS A 64 16.52 -8.60 11.37
N ASN A 65 16.11 -8.00 12.49
CA ASN A 65 16.87 -8.07 13.75
C ASN A 65 16.57 -9.33 14.57
N SER A 66 15.59 -10.14 14.15
CA SER A 66 15.27 -11.39 14.83
C SER A 66 16.25 -12.50 14.45
N THR A 67 16.26 -13.57 15.26
CA THR A 67 17.00 -14.80 14.92
C THR A 67 16.52 -15.46 13.63
N PHE A 68 15.40 -14.99 13.06
CA PHE A 68 14.89 -15.40 11.75
C PHE A 68 15.84 -15.06 10.61
N ALA A 69 16.38 -13.84 10.59
CA ALA A 69 17.18 -13.34 9.48
C ALA A 69 18.53 -14.08 9.27
N ALA A 70 19.02 -14.80 10.28
CA ALA A 70 20.35 -15.41 10.28
C ALA A 70 20.48 -16.68 9.41
N VAL A 71 19.39 -17.22 8.85
CA VAL A 71 19.39 -18.47 8.07
C VAL A 71 19.24 -18.19 6.57
N ALA A 72 20.07 -18.82 5.73
CA ALA A 72 20.17 -18.54 4.28
C ALA A 72 18.84 -18.59 3.50
N GLY A 73 17.89 -19.45 3.89
CA GLY A 73 16.55 -19.52 3.26
C GLY A 73 15.67 -18.28 3.49
N ARG A 74 15.97 -17.50 4.54
CA ARG A 74 15.14 -16.40 5.05
C ARG A 74 15.54 -15.03 4.51
N ARG A 75 16.61 -14.97 3.71
CA ARG A 75 16.92 -13.81 2.87
C ARG A 75 15.80 -13.53 1.85
N SER A 76 15.22 -14.58 1.26
CA SER A 76 14.08 -14.46 0.33
C SER A 76 12.81 -13.89 0.98
N SER A 77 12.61 -14.18 2.27
CA SER A 77 11.53 -13.63 3.10
C SER A 77 11.71 -12.14 3.37
N LEU A 78 12.94 -11.70 3.70
CA LEU A 78 13.28 -10.29 3.88
C LEU A 78 13.18 -9.50 2.57
N GLU A 79 13.59 -10.10 1.45
CA GLU A 79 13.44 -9.51 0.12
C GLU A 79 11.95 -9.31 -0.24
N ARG A 80 11.09 -10.29 0.06
CA ARG A 80 9.64 -10.14 -0.14
C ARG A 80 9.05 -9.03 0.71
N LEU A 81 9.40 -8.94 2.00
CA LEU A 81 8.88 -7.87 2.85
C LEU A 81 9.45 -6.49 2.46
N SER A 82 10.69 -6.44 1.95
CA SER A 82 11.24 -5.23 1.35
C SER A 82 10.50 -4.84 0.07
N SER A 83 10.09 -5.81 -0.75
CA SER A 83 9.24 -5.57 -1.92
C SER A 83 7.87 -5.02 -1.54
N VAL A 84 7.26 -5.52 -0.45
CA VAL A 84 6.03 -4.94 0.13
C VAL A 84 6.24 -3.49 0.55
N LEU A 85 7.37 -3.18 1.21
CA LEU A 85 7.69 -1.81 1.59
C LEU A 85 7.78 -0.90 0.35
N VAL A 86 8.52 -1.32 -0.69
CA VAL A 86 8.60 -0.58 -1.96
C VAL A 86 7.22 -0.38 -2.58
N ALA A 87 6.41 -1.44 -2.66
CA ALA A 87 5.07 -1.38 -3.21
C ALA A 87 4.16 -0.40 -2.42
N SER A 88 4.26 -0.37 -1.10
CA SER A 88 3.50 0.56 -0.26
C SER A 88 3.92 2.02 -0.46
N SER A 89 5.23 2.31 -0.58
CA SER A 89 5.73 3.66 -0.93
C SER A 89 5.23 4.11 -2.30
N LEU A 90 5.13 3.16 -3.22
CA LEU A 90 4.60 3.34 -4.55
C LEU A 90 3.08 3.59 -4.55
N VAL A 91 2.32 3.08 -3.57
CA VAL A 91 0.92 3.48 -3.34
C VAL A 91 0.83 4.93 -2.90
N ASN A 92 1.69 5.35 -1.96
CA ASN A 92 1.75 6.75 -1.51
C ASN A 92 1.98 7.71 -2.68
N ASN A 93 2.92 7.36 -3.56
CA ASN A 93 3.20 8.15 -4.76
C ASN A 93 1.97 8.24 -5.67
N ALA A 94 1.30 7.12 -5.95
CA ALA A 94 0.10 7.11 -6.78
C ALA A 94 -1.02 7.98 -6.19
N LEU A 95 -1.28 7.88 -4.88
CA LEU A 95 -2.29 8.71 -4.22
C LEU A 95 -1.91 10.20 -4.18
N ALA A 96 -0.62 10.53 -4.04
CA ALA A 96 -0.15 11.91 -4.16
C ALA A 96 -0.30 12.46 -5.58
N LEU A 97 -0.01 11.64 -6.61
CA LEU A 97 -0.22 12.00 -8.02
C LEU A 97 -1.71 12.16 -8.36
N ALA A 98 -2.58 11.34 -7.78
CA ALA A 98 -4.03 11.53 -7.86
C ALA A 98 -4.44 12.91 -7.31
N LEU A 99 -3.91 13.31 -6.15
CA LEU A 99 -4.18 14.64 -5.60
C LEU A 99 -3.58 15.77 -6.44
N GLN A 100 -2.42 15.56 -7.07
CA GLN A 100 -1.81 16.54 -7.98
C GLN A 100 -2.63 16.71 -9.27
N ALA A 101 -3.18 15.62 -9.80
CA ALA A 101 -4.02 15.63 -10.99
C ALA A 101 -5.43 16.22 -10.73
N ASN A 102 -5.78 16.47 -9.47
CA ASN A 102 -7.03 17.09 -9.09
C ASN A 102 -7.14 18.50 -9.68
N PRO A 103 -8.07 18.75 -10.62
CA PRO A 103 -8.26 20.09 -11.15
C PRO A 103 -8.75 21.00 -10.01
N GLY A 104 -8.01 22.08 -9.75
CA GLY A 104 -8.38 23.05 -8.71
C GLY A 104 -9.75 23.66 -8.97
N GLU A 105 -10.44 24.08 -7.90
CA GLU A 105 -11.66 24.87 -8.03
C GLU A 105 -11.31 26.25 -8.59
N GLY A 106 -11.35 26.39 -9.91
CA GLY A 106 -11.34 27.70 -10.57
C GLY A 106 -10.06 28.53 -10.41
N GLU A 107 -8.88 27.94 -10.18
CA GLU A 107 -7.63 28.70 -10.30
C GLU A 107 -7.33 28.98 -11.77
N LEU A 108 -7.94 30.05 -12.24
CA LEU A 108 -7.42 30.81 -13.36
C LEU A 108 -6.07 31.37 -12.90
N PRO A 109 -4.97 31.16 -13.64
CA PRO A 109 -3.78 31.97 -13.42
C PRO A 109 -4.20 33.43 -13.52
N SER A 110 -3.90 34.21 -12.47
CA SER A 110 -4.34 35.60 -12.26
C SER A 110 -4.32 36.39 -13.56
N GLY A 111 -5.50 36.62 -14.15
CA GLY A 111 -5.68 37.33 -15.42
C GLY A 111 -6.41 36.56 -16.53
N SER A 112 -6.65 35.26 -16.38
CA SER A 112 -7.42 34.48 -17.37
C SER A 112 -8.92 34.53 -17.06
N ARG A 113 -9.77 34.74 -18.07
CA ARG A 113 -11.25 34.67 -17.99
C ARG A 113 -11.68 33.25 -17.58
N PRO A 114 -12.76 33.05 -16.80
CA PRO A 114 -13.33 31.73 -16.51
C PRO A 114 -13.36 30.90 -17.77
N HIS A 115 -12.64 29.78 -17.75
CA HIS A 115 -12.51 28.93 -18.92
C HIS A 115 -13.71 27.99 -18.97
N ASP A 116 -14.91 28.57 -19.02
CA ASP A 116 -16.19 27.86 -19.20
C ASP A 116 -16.38 27.40 -20.67
N GLY A 117 -15.27 27.17 -21.37
CA GLY A 117 -15.21 26.78 -22.77
C GLY A 117 -14.76 25.32 -22.95
N PRO A 118 -14.81 24.78 -24.17
CA PRO A 118 -14.51 23.38 -24.47
C PRO A 118 -13.10 22.92 -24.04
N ALA A 119 -12.14 23.84 -23.94
CA ALA A 119 -10.80 23.53 -23.45
C ALA A 119 -10.71 23.43 -21.91
N GLY A 120 -11.60 24.07 -21.14
CA GLY A 120 -11.72 23.88 -19.70
C GLY A 120 -12.33 22.52 -19.36
N THR A 121 -13.37 22.14 -20.10
CA THR A 121 -13.98 20.80 -19.98
C THR A 121 -13.02 19.68 -20.40
N ALA A 122 -12.17 19.90 -21.41
CA ALA A 122 -11.17 18.92 -21.83
C ALA A 122 -10.10 18.68 -20.76
N ARG A 123 -9.56 19.75 -20.14
CA ARG A 123 -8.58 19.64 -19.05
C ARG A 123 -9.16 18.99 -17.80
N GLN A 124 -10.42 19.28 -17.48
CA GLN A 124 -11.10 18.64 -16.37
C GLN A 124 -11.30 17.14 -16.61
N ALA A 125 -11.68 16.75 -17.84
CA ALA A 125 -11.80 15.35 -18.23
C ALA A 125 -10.44 14.61 -18.18
N GLU A 126 -9.37 15.25 -18.65
CA GLU A 126 -8.01 14.70 -18.56
C GLU A 126 -7.56 14.49 -17.11
N GLY A 127 -7.79 15.48 -16.24
CA GLY A 127 -7.50 15.36 -14.80
C GLY A 127 -8.26 14.20 -14.15
N ILE A 128 -9.55 14.04 -14.46
CA ILE A 128 -10.36 12.91 -13.96
C ILE A 128 -9.75 11.58 -14.39
N LEU A 129 -9.38 11.42 -15.67
CA LEU A 129 -8.77 10.18 -16.17
C LEU A 129 -7.43 9.87 -15.50
N LEU A 130 -6.61 10.88 -15.24
CA LEU A 130 -5.34 10.72 -14.52
C LEU A 130 -5.57 10.27 -13.07
N ILE A 131 -6.51 10.88 -12.36
CA ILE A 131 -6.86 10.47 -10.99
C ILE A 131 -7.30 9.01 -10.97
N VAL A 132 -8.21 8.61 -11.87
CA VAL A 132 -8.70 7.23 -11.97
C VAL A 132 -7.53 6.26 -12.22
N GLY A 133 -6.64 6.57 -13.17
CA GLY A 133 -5.47 5.73 -13.45
C GLY A 133 -4.53 5.59 -12.25
N HIS A 134 -4.33 6.66 -11.48
CA HIS A 134 -3.52 6.61 -10.27
C HIS A 134 -4.20 5.83 -9.13
N LEU A 135 -5.51 5.94 -8.97
CA LEU A 135 -6.27 5.13 -8.00
C LEU A 135 -6.26 3.64 -8.36
N ASP A 136 -6.34 3.30 -9.65
CA ASP A 136 -6.22 1.92 -10.12
C ASP A 136 -4.84 1.32 -9.84
N GLU A 137 -3.77 2.09 -10.10
CA GLU A 137 -2.41 1.64 -9.78
C GLU A 137 -2.21 1.46 -8.27
N ALA A 138 -2.73 2.38 -7.46
CA ALA A 138 -2.73 2.27 -6.01
C ALA A 138 -3.46 1.00 -5.55
N ALA A 139 -4.67 0.76 -6.05
CA ALA A 139 -5.46 -0.43 -5.72
C ALA A 139 -4.72 -1.73 -6.09
N SER A 140 -4.15 -1.81 -7.30
CA SER A 140 -3.40 -2.99 -7.74
C SER A 140 -2.17 -3.27 -6.87
N ARG A 141 -1.44 -2.22 -6.47
CA ARG A 141 -0.28 -2.35 -5.57
C ARG A 141 -0.69 -2.83 -4.17
N LEU A 142 -1.81 -2.34 -3.63
CA LEU A 142 -2.32 -2.76 -2.33
C LEU A 142 -2.71 -4.25 -2.31
N GLU A 143 -3.39 -4.72 -3.35
CA GLU A 143 -3.75 -6.14 -3.51
C GLU A 143 -2.50 -7.04 -3.59
N ARG A 144 -1.49 -6.62 -4.36
CA ARG A 144 -0.20 -7.33 -4.45
C ARG A 144 0.51 -7.38 -3.10
N SER A 145 0.53 -6.27 -2.35
CA SER A 145 1.12 -6.20 -1.01
C SER A 145 0.42 -7.15 -0.04
N ALA A 146 -0.91 -7.17 -0.02
CA ALA A 146 -1.69 -8.10 0.82
C ALA A 146 -1.36 -9.56 0.49
N THR A 147 -1.31 -9.90 -0.80
CA THR A 147 -0.96 -11.24 -1.28
C THR A 147 0.47 -11.65 -0.91
N ALA A 148 1.43 -10.74 -1.05
CA ALA A 148 2.81 -10.98 -0.66
C ALA A 148 2.95 -11.21 0.85
N CYS A 149 2.24 -10.44 1.69
CA CYS A 149 2.19 -10.65 3.14
C CYS A 149 1.62 -12.02 3.50
N ARG A 150 0.52 -12.45 2.87
CA ARG A 150 -0.07 -13.79 3.08
C ARG A 150 0.89 -14.93 2.69
N HIS A 151 1.55 -14.80 1.55
CA HIS A 151 2.54 -15.79 1.14
C HIS A 151 3.71 -15.87 2.11
N LEU A 152 4.17 -14.72 2.62
CA LEU A 152 5.22 -14.69 3.61
C LEU A 152 4.80 -15.34 4.93
N ALA A 153 3.57 -15.09 5.40
CA ALA A 153 3.01 -15.74 6.57
C ALA A 153 2.95 -17.27 6.39
N ALA A 154 2.48 -17.74 5.23
CA ALA A 154 2.44 -19.16 4.90
C ALA A 154 3.83 -19.81 4.87
N ASP A 155 4.85 -19.09 4.39
CA ASP A 155 6.24 -19.55 4.41
C ASP A 155 6.76 -19.73 5.85
N ILE A 156 6.42 -18.80 6.75
CA ILE A 156 6.74 -18.92 8.18
C ILE A 156 6.03 -20.13 8.83
N VAL A 157 4.77 -20.39 8.47
CA VAL A 157 4.05 -21.59 8.96
C VAL A 157 4.70 -22.88 8.47
N ARG A 158 5.12 -22.95 7.20
CA ARG A 158 5.84 -24.12 6.69
C ARG A 158 7.15 -24.35 7.43
N ASP A 159 7.92 -23.28 7.68
CA ASP A 159 9.12 -23.33 8.52
C ASP A 159 8.82 -23.84 9.94
N LEU A 160 7.72 -23.40 10.56
CA LEU A 160 7.26 -23.87 11.88
C LEU A 160 7.02 -25.38 11.89
N THR A 161 6.23 -25.88 10.94
CA THR A 161 5.88 -27.31 10.87
C THR A 161 7.09 -28.22 10.62
N GLY A 162 8.06 -27.75 9.82
CA GLY A 162 9.31 -28.48 9.59
C GLY A 162 10.18 -28.58 10.85
N VAL A 163 10.21 -27.52 11.67
CA VAL A 163 10.96 -27.51 12.95
C VAL A 163 10.31 -28.44 13.98
N GLU A 164 8.97 -28.50 14.04
CA GLU A 164 8.25 -29.41 14.95
C GLU A 164 8.44 -30.87 14.57
N SER A 165 8.44 -31.18 13.26
CA SER A 165 8.68 -32.53 12.74
C SER A 165 10.11 -33.02 13.02
N CYS A 166 11.10 -32.12 12.99
CA CYS A 166 12.50 -32.49 13.28
C CYS A 166 12.79 -32.64 14.78
N ARG A 167 11.94 -32.10 15.67
CA ARG A 167 12.07 -32.29 17.13
C ARG A 167 11.41 -33.57 17.65
N THR A 168 10.56 -34.20 16.84
CA THR A 168 9.82 -35.41 17.20
C THR A 168 10.47 -36.70 16.69
N HIS A 169 11.59 -36.59 15.98
CA HIS A 169 12.47 -37.66 15.53
C HIS A 169 13.86 -37.53 16.17
#